data_AF-A0A395NN88-F1
#
_entry.id   AF-A0A395NN88-F1
#
_cell.length_a   1.000
_cell.length_b   1.000
_cell.length_c   1.000
_cell.angle_alpha   90.00
_cell.angle_beta   90.00
_cell.angle_gamma   90.00
#
_symmetry.space_group_name_H-M   'P 1'
#
loop_
_entity.id
_entity.type
_entity.pdbx_description
1 polymer ?
#
loop_
_entity_poly.entity_id
_entity_poly.type
_entity_poly.pdbx_seq_one_letter_code
_entity_poly.pdbx_strand_id
1 'polypeptide(L)'
;MPPKATRALPRKRPVSETDGDGANNSRNPPAKRAATSKRAPARKNIEPETAPSPETATTANGPHRRVPLGPNGEYFIPQVFPHECFKAIGKMLLPPRWVNGIDATPDRELSLKSREWWELNSPWLEEDSDDEEEDEEEEDEDEDEDEGGEDEEQNEKINASKKKNDKEANADVMAMHKIVGELSSLHPDHIWVASMRGYERQRWWLMEIFKRDQDDFSMHIYNDFNYYGTIEVLENLFVNFEKVLKRKSHTSLELWQELEGFALLLNSRCVEIECEYSVYSSGPRSSILTTNRYVHEVCDDSDRCGQILELVGFMTLAVIDSLQKSGLFSKDSQIPNISIILALLVKYAWNTAAVSDDYWKDNIGWVFSVIGRAENANISLSGPIKIANILEEIKDTAPTQTSASRNKWTKGTFVKKFRSYGSRGGDQFEIAKMPANQREKHSLGGRGSGLMF
;
A
#
# COMPACT_ATOMS: atom_id res chain seq x y z
N MET A 1 3.34 -70.35 31.12
CA MET A 1 2.03 -71.02 30.91
C MET A 1 1.01 -69.95 30.49
N PRO A 2 0.00 -70.30 29.65
CA PRO A 2 -0.43 -69.61 28.41
C PRO A 2 -1.55 -68.56 28.60
N PRO A 3 -2.21 -67.99 27.55
CA PRO A 3 -1.84 -67.81 26.13
C PRO A 3 -1.93 -66.34 25.62
N LYS A 4 -1.42 -66.14 24.40
CA LYS A 4 -1.56 -64.95 23.53
C LYS A 4 -3.01 -64.79 23.03
N ALA A 5 -3.50 -63.55 22.98
CA ALA A 5 -4.74 -63.17 22.30
C ALA A 5 -4.46 -62.25 21.09
N THR A 6 -5.19 -62.54 20.04
CA THR A 6 -5.01 -62.14 18.64
C THR A 6 -5.67 -60.80 18.33
N ARG A 7 -5.02 -60.01 17.46
CA ARG A 7 -5.45 -58.70 16.97
C ARG A 7 -6.51 -58.84 15.87
N ALA A 8 -7.68 -58.22 16.06
CA ALA A 8 -8.77 -58.17 15.07
C ALA A 8 -8.73 -56.86 14.25
N LEU A 9 -8.93 -56.96 12.95
CA LEU A 9 -9.15 -55.87 11.99
C LEU A 9 -10.64 -55.47 11.97
N PRO A 10 -11.00 -54.19 11.79
CA PRO A 10 -12.38 -53.82 11.54
C PRO A 10 -12.75 -53.93 10.05
N ARG A 11 -13.81 -54.69 9.80
CA ARG A 11 -14.53 -54.89 8.54
C ARG A 11 -15.48 -53.71 8.29
N LYS A 12 -15.54 -53.27 7.03
CA LYS A 12 -16.53 -52.35 6.46
C LYS A 12 -17.97 -52.87 6.65
N ARG A 13 -18.93 -51.97 6.89
CA ARG A 13 -20.36 -52.19 6.63
C ARG A 13 -20.86 -51.27 5.49
N PRO A 14 -21.84 -51.73 4.68
CA PRO A 14 -22.44 -51.00 3.55
C PRO A 14 -23.87 -50.51 3.86
N VAL A 15 -24.63 -50.16 2.79
CA VAL A 15 -26.08 -49.80 2.65
C VAL A 15 -26.24 -48.30 2.36
N SER A 16 -26.44 -47.83 1.10
CA SER A 16 -27.67 -47.80 0.25
C SER A 16 -28.81 -47.02 0.94
N GLU A 17 -29.66 -46.17 0.35
CA GLU A 17 -30.21 -45.86 -0.99
C GLU A 17 -30.43 -44.31 -1.01
N THR A 18 -30.44 -43.60 -2.14
CA THR A 18 -31.62 -43.44 -3.01
C THR A 18 -31.24 -42.62 -4.26
N ASP A 19 -31.66 -43.15 -5.41
CA ASP A 19 -32.32 -42.51 -6.58
C ASP A 19 -32.09 -41.01 -6.82
N GLY A 20 -31.75 -40.53 -8.01
CA GLY A 20 -31.90 -41.12 -9.33
C GLY A 20 -32.57 -40.08 -10.24
N ASP A 21 -31.77 -39.31 -10.98
CA ASP A 21 -32.23 -38.63 -12.19
C ASP A 21 -31.16 -38.75 -13.26
N GLY A 22 -31.50 -39.53 -14.29
CA GLY A 22 -30.69 -39.74 -15.47
C GLY A 22 -31.07 -38.77 -16.58
N ALA A 23 -30.09 -38.36 -17.38
CA ALA A 23 -30.12 -38.60 -18.81
C ALA A 23 -28.82 -38.09 -19.47
N ASN A 24 -28.05 -39.07 -19.96
CA ASN A 24 -27.13 -39.01 -21.08
C ASN A 24 -27.26 -37.80 -22.03
N ASN A 25 -26.13 -37.21 -22.42
CA ASN A 25 -25.67 -37.47 -23.79
C ASN A 25 -24.14 -37.34 -23.98
N SER A 26 -23.63 -38.39 -24.60
CA SER A 26 -22.26 -38.62 -25.04
C SER A 26 -21.89 -37.81 -26.28
N ARG A 27 -20.64 -37.36 -26.38
CA ARG A 27 -19.85 -37.43 -27.63
C ARG A 27 -18.36 -37.25 -27.34
N ASN A 28 -17.62 -38.34 -27.52
CA ASN A 28 -16.16 -38.36 -27.60
C ASN A 28 -15.71 -38.21 -29.07
N PRO A 29 -14.42 -37.86 -29.31
CA PRO A 29 -13.92 -37.20 -30.51
C PRO A 29 -13.32 -38.16 -31.54
N PRO A 30 -12.92 -37.70 -32.74
CA PRO A 30 -12.02 -38.45 -33.59
C PRO A 30 -10.58 -37.92 -33.55
N ALA A 31 -9.66 -38.88 -33.56
CA ALA A 31 -8.22 -38.69 -33.68
C ALA A 31 -7.70 -39.22 -35.03
N LYS A 32 -6.42 -38.87 -35.32
CA LYS A 32 -5.47 -39.40 -36.34
C LYS A 32 -5.54 -38.68 -37.71
N ARG A 33 -4.45 -38.41 -38.44
CA ARG A 33 -3.08 -38.98 -38.49
C ARG A 33 -2.16 -38.04 -39.32
N ALA A 34 -0.89 -37.91 -38.96
CA ALA A 34 0.31 -38.35 -39.72
C ALA A 34 1.21 -37.25 -40.32
N ALA A 35 2.51 -37.46 -40.11
CA ALA A 35 3.72 -36.70 -40.44
C ALA A 35 3.95 -36.35 -41.93
N THR A 36 4.76 -35.31 -42.17
CA THR A 36 5.90 -35.37 -43.11
C THR A 36 6.93 -34.27 -42.85
N SER A 37 8.20 -34.64 -43.02
CA SER A 37 9.42 -33.85 -42.92
C SER A 37 9.67 -33.04 -44.19
N LYS A 38 10.23 -31.82 -44.09
CA LYS A 38 11.52 -31.40 -44.70
C LYS A 38 11.73 -29.87 -44.71
N ARG A 39 13.02 -29.53 -44.51
CA ARG A 39 13.80 -28.44 -45.12
C ARG A 39 13.87 -27.07 -44.41
N ALA A 40 15.06 -26.83 -43.85
CA ALA A 40 15.59 -25.52 -43.48
C ALA A 40 15.95 -24.67 -44.71
N PRO A 41 16.06 -23.34 -44.53
CA PRO A 41 17.13 -22.60 -45.18
C PRO A 41 17.96 -21.73 -44.22
N ALA A 42 19.27 -21.87 -44.39
CA ALA A 42 20.35 -20.87 -44.34
C ALA A 42 20.27 -19.70 -43.33
N ARG A 43 21.14 -19.80 -42.33
CA ARG A 43 21.73 -18.67 -41.59
C ARG A 43 22.41 -17.70 -42.55
N LYS A 44 22.06 -16.41 -42.48
CA LYS A 44 22.97 -15.32 -42.85
C LYS A 44 23.61 -14.76 -41.58
N ASN A 45 24.94 -14.70 -41.59
CA ASN A 45 25.77 -14.07 -40.58
C ASN A 45 25.47 -12.57 -40.54
N ILE A 46 25.18 -12.06 -39.35
CA ILE A 46 25.30 -10.65 -39.02
C ILE A 46 26.31 -10.59 -37.88
N GLU A 47 27.37 -9.81 -38.10
CA GLU A 47 28.42 -9.52 -37.13
C GLU A 47 27.85 -8.90 -35.85
N PRO A 48 28.44 -9.18 -34.67
CA PRO A 48 28.00 -8.58 -33.43
C PRO A 48 28.48 -7.13 -33.37
N GLU A 49 27.52 -6.20 -33.43
CA GLU A 49 27.74 -4.81 -33.06
C GLU A 49 28.11 -4.75 -31.57
N THR A 50 29.34 -4.34 -31.32
CA THR A 50 29.95 -4.18 -30.01
C THR A 50 29.15 -3.18 -29.17
N ALA A 51 28.57 -3.66 -28.08
CA ALA A 51 28.01 -2.82 -27.02
C ALA A 51 29.11 -1.90 -26.44
N PRO A 52 28.87 -0.59 -26.28
CA PRO A 52 29.84 0.27 -25.62
C PRO A 52 29.92 -0.08 -24.12
N SER A 53 31.15 -0.28 -23.67
CA SER A 53 31.54 -0.51 -22.28
C SER A 53 31.29 0.76 -21.43
N PRO A 54 31.02 0.64 -20.12
CA PRO A 54 30.69 1.77 -19.28
C PRO A 54 31.97 2.47 -18.79
N GLU A 55 32.29 3.62 -19.36
CA GLU A 55 33.33 4.51 -18.83
C GLU A 55 32.74 5.81 -18.29
N THR A 56 32.95 5.99 -16.98
CA THR A 56 33.17 7.26 -16.28
C THR A 56 32.10 8.34 -16.40
N ALA A 57 31.04 8.20 -15.60
CA ALA A 57 30.30 9.36 -15.12
C ALA A 57 31.09 10.03 -13.98
N THR A 58 31.73 11.14 -14.35
CA THR A 58 32.34 12.12 -13.45
C THR A 58 31.36 12.60 -12.39
N THR A 59 31.85 12.65 -11.16
CA THR A 59 31.25 13.22 -9.96
C THR A 59 30.82 14.68 -10.17
N ALA A 60 29.51 14.93 -10.21
CA ALA A 60 28.94 16.25 -9.94
C ALA A 60 28.13 16.15 -8.64
N ASN A 61 28.67 16.78 -7.59
CA ASN A 61 28.15 16.80 -6.23
C ASN A 61 27.11 17.91 -6.08
N GLY A 62 25.88 17.49 -5.80
CA GLY A 62 24.78 18.28 -5.25
C GLY A 62 23.66 17.30 -4.85
N PRO A 63 22.79 17.62 -3.87
CA PRO A 63 21.66 16.77 -3.50
C PRO A 63 20.57 16.87 -4.59
N HIS A 64 20.85 16.28 -5.74
CA HIS A 64 19.88 16.16 -6.82
C HIS A 64 18.76 15.24 -6.33
N ARG A 65 17.61 15.82 -5.97
CA ARG A 65 16.36 15.06 -5.79
C ARG A 65 16.05 14.42 -7.15
N ARG A 66 16.24 13.10 -7.24
CA ARG A 66 15.86 12.31 -8.41
C ARG A 66 14.34 12.30 -8.51
N VAL A 67 13.81 12.33 -9.73
CA VAL A 67 12.40 11.99 -9.96
C VAL A 67 12.15 10.61 -9.35
N PRO A 68 11.17 10.47 -8.45
CA PRO A 68 10.79 9.15 -7.97
C PRO A 68 10.50 8.25 -9.17
N LEU A 69 10.99 7.01 -9.13
CA LEU A 69 10.72 6.04 -10.18
C LEU A 69 9.82 4.94 -9.63
N GLY A 70 8.85 4.53 -10.43
CA GLY A 70 8.01 3.39 -10.18
C GLY A 70 8.79 2.08 -10.10
N PRO A 71 8.13 0.98 -9.71
CA PRO A 71 8.75 -0.33 -9.62
C PRO A 71 9.43 -0.82 -10.88
N ASN A 72 8.95 -0.41 -12.06
CA ASN A 72 9.53 -0.79 -13.34
C ASN A 72 10.37 0.33 -13.98
N GLY A 73 10.71 1.38 -13.23
CA GLY A 73 11.42 2.55 -13.75
C GLY A 73 10.50 3.58 -14.42
N GLU A 74 9.17 3.48 -14.22
CA GLU A 74 8.23 4.49 -14.73
C GLU A 74 8.46 5.83 -14.04
N TYR A 75 8.40 6.94 -14.77
CA TYR A 75 8.53 8.26 -14.15
C TYR A 75 7.28 8.60 -13.34
N PHE A 76 7.49 9.14 -12.15
CA PHE A 76 6.44 9.70 -11.33
C PHE A 76 5.94 11.02 -11.93
N ILE A 77 4.63 11.21 -11.98
CA ILE A 77 4.06 12.53 -12.31
C ILE A 77 4.50 13.50 -11.21
N PRO A 78 5.18 14.61 -11.54
CA PRO A 78 5.61 15.59 -10.55
C PRO A 78 4.43 16.04 -9.68
N GLN A 79 4.63 16.18 -8.37
CA GLN A 79 3.60 16.80 -7.51
C GLN A 79 3.76 18.32 -7.44
N VAL A 80 4.90 18.83 -7.91
CA VAL A 80 5.16 20.27 -8.02
C VAL A 80 5.25 20.59 -9.50
N PHE A 81 4.32 21.40 -9.98
CA PHE A 81 4.20 21.76 -11.39
C PHE A 81 4.76 23.18 -11.61
N PRO A 82 5.43 23.47 -12.72
CA PRO A 82 5.76 24.83 -13.11
C PRO A 82 4.53 25.73 -13.12
N HIS A 83 4.70 27.02 -12.84
CA HIS A 83 3.62 28.00 -12.87
C HIS A 83 2.84 28.01 -14.20
N GLU A 84 3.51 27.74 -15.31
CA GLU A 84 2.90 27.72 -16.65
C GLU A 84 1.93 26.55 -16.83
N CYS A 85 2.07 25.48 -16.05
CA CYS A 85 1.14 24.36 -16.06
C CYS A 85 -0.19 24.72 -15.38
N PHE A 86 -0.30 25.82 -14.62
CA PHE A 86 -1.52 26.14 -13.88
C PHE A 86 -2.75 26.16 -14.78
N LYS A 87 -2.64 26.74 -15.98
CA LYS A 87 -3.71 26.75 -16.99
C LYS A 87 -4.03 25.37 -17.57
N ALA A 88 -3.03 24.49 -17.67
CA ALA A 88 -3.18 23.14 -18.20
C ALA A 88 -3.58 22.12 -17.12
N ILE A 89 -3.33 22.38 -15.84
CA ILE A 89 -3.61 21.45 -14.72
C ILE A 89 -5.08 21.07 -14.66
N GLY A 90 -5.98 22.02 -14.92
CA GLY A 90 -7.42 21.74 -15.01
C GLY A 90 -7.81 20.85 -16.19
N LYS A 91 -6.99 20.79 -17.24
CA LYS A 91 -7.15 19.88 -18.39
C LYS A 91 -6.49 18.53 -18.15
N MET A 92 -5.49 18.46 -17.27
CA MET A 92 -4.90 17.18 -16.86
C MET A 92 -5.94 16.39 -16.04
N LEU A 93 -6.12 15.11 -16.35
CA LEU A 93 -6.94 14.20 -15.53
C LEU A 93 -6.18 13.80 -14.25
N LEU A 94 -5.76 14.80 -13.48
CA LEU A 94 -5.06 14.63 -12.21
C LEU A 94 -6.02 15.02 -11.07
N PRO A 95 -6.19 14.14 -10.09
CA PRO A 95 -6.85 14.53 -8.85
C PRO A 95 -6.20 15.78 -8.23
N PRO A 96 -6.98 16.75 -7.73
CA PRO A 96 -6.44 17.97 -7.14
C PRO A 96 -5.41 17.71 -6.02
N ARG A 97 -5.60 16.62 -5.26
CA ARG A 97 -4.70 16.21 -4.17
C ARG A 97 -3.32 15.74 -4.63
N TRP A 98 -3.12 15.57 -5.93
CA TRP A 98 -1.83 15.20 -6.51
C TRP A 98 -0.90 16.38 -6.72
N VAL A 99 -1.46 17.59 -6.80
CA VAL A 99 -0.70 18.82 -6.94
C VAL A 99 -0.38 19.33 -5.55
N ASN A 100 0.85 19.08 -5.08
CA ASN A 100 1.33 19.61 -3.81
C ASN A 100 1.70 21.10 -3.89
N GLY A 101 1.94 21.62 -5.09
CA GLY A 101 2.27 23.03 -5.25
C GLY A 101 2.58 23.41 -6.68
N ILE A 102 2.61 24.71 -6.89
CA ILE A 102 3.06 25.34 -8.10
C ILE A 102 4.44 25.92 -7.85
N ASP A 103 5.41 25.50 -8.64
CA ASP A 103 6.74 26.07 -8.67
C ASP A 103 6.69 27.44 -9.34
N ALA A 104 6.54 28.47 -8.50
CA ALA A 104 6.63 29.87 -8.89
C ALA A 104 8.06 30.42 -8.80
N THR A 105 9.08 29.57 -8.61
CA THR A 105 10.47 30.07 -8.59
C THR A 105 10.86 30.56 -9.99
N PRO A 106 11.49 31.75 -10.13
CA PRO A 106 11.82 32.32 -11.44
C PRO A 106 12.72 31.43 -12.31
N ASP A 107 13.55 30.61 -11.66
CA ASP A 107 14.45 29.64 -12.28
C ASP A 107 13.88 28.22 -12.32
N ARG A 108 12.62 28.04 -11.85
CA ARG A 108 11.91 26.77 -11.79
C ARG A 108 12.72 25.67 -11.08
N GLU A 109 13.45 26.05 -10.02
CA GLU A 109 14.40 25.16 -9.32
C GLU A 109 13.71 23.94 -8.68
N LEU A 110 12.40 24.03 -8.41
CA LEU A 110 11.63 22.96 -7.78
C LEU A 110 11.06 21.97 -8.81
N SER A 111 10.77 22.42 -10.03
CA SER A 111 10.15 21.65 -11.11
C SER A 111 11.16 21.15 -12.16
N LEU A 112 12.19 21.93 -12.50
CA LEU A 112 13.22 21.56 -13.50
C LEU A 112 14.17 20.44 -13.06
N LYS A 113 14.14 20.02 -11.78
CA LYS A 113 14.84 18.81 -11.32
C LYS A 113 14.22 17.52 -11.88
N SER A 114 13.06 17.62 -12.56
CA SER A 114 12.34 16.54 -13.25
C SER A 114 12.42 16.64 -14.79
N ARG A 115 13.47 17.27 -15.32
CA ARG A 115 13.63 17.67 -16.74
C ARG A 115 13.24 16.60 -17.77
N GLU A 116 13.58 15.34 -17.52
CA GLU A 116 13.31 14.24 -18.44
C GLU A 116 11.80 13.92 -18.57
N TRP A 117 11.03 14.03 -17.47
CA TRP A 117 9.57 13.91 -17.54
C TRP A 117 8.97 15.08 -18.32
N TRP A 118 9.47 16.29 -18.10
CA TRP A 118 8.99 17.48 -18.80
C TRP A 118 9.30 17.44 -20.29
N GLU A 119 10.51 17.04 -20.69
CA GLU A 119 10.86 16.89 -22.12
C GLU A 119 10.00 15.83 -22.81
N LEU A 120 9.61 14.77 -22.11
CA LEU A 120 8.73 13.72 -22.64
C LEU A 120 7.27 14.18 -22.79
N ASN A 121 6.80 15.10 -21.94
CA ASN A 121 5.39 15.51 -21.86
C ASN A 121 5.13 16.96 -22.34
N SER A 122 6.17 17.76 -22.65
CA SER A 122 6.05 19.15 -23.14
C SER A 122 5.17 19.28 -24.39
N PRO A 123 5.29 18.41 -25.42
CA PRO A 123 4.46 18.52 -26.61
C PRO A 123 2.95 18.40 -26.31
N TRP A 124 2.59 17.66 -25.27
CA TRP A 124 1.21 17.52 -24.83
C TRP A 124 0.71 18.76 -24.07
N LEU A 125 1.57 19.35 -23.23
CA LEU A 125 1.25 20.58 -22.49
C LEU A 125 1.07 21.80 -23.41
N GLU A 126 1.83 21.86 -24.51
CA GLU A 126 1.77 22.96 -25.50
C GLU A 126 0.56 22.84 -26.44
N GLU A 127 0.03 21.63 -26.66
CA GLU A 127 -1.15 21.41 -27.53
C GLU A 127 -2.47 21.78 -26.82
N ASP A 128 -2.48 21.73 -25.49
CA ASP A 128 -3.65 22.01 -24.66
C ASP A 128 -3.60 23.40 -23.97
N SER A 129 -2.56 24.22 -24.18
CA SER A 129 -2.52 25.61 -23.72
C SER A 129 -3.27 26.54 -24.69
N ASP A 130 -4.59 26.43 -24.75
CA ASP A 130 -5.41 27.46 -25.39
C ASP A 130 -5.35 28.71 -24.52
N ASP A 131 -4.72 29.76 -25.04
CA ASP A 131 -4.63 31.10 -24.44
C ASP A 131 -6.01 31.77 -24.44
N GLU A 132 -6.87 31.39 -23.49
CA GLU A 132 -8.00 32.24 -23.10
C GLU A 132 -7.53 33.13 -21.94
N GLU A 133 -7.43 34.44 -22.22
CA GLU A 133 -7.23 35.50 -21.25
C GLU A 133 -8.56 35.68 -20.48
N GLU A 134 -8.64 35.14 -19.26
CA GLU A 134 -9.75 35.44 -18.34
C GLU A 134 -9.29 36.43 -17.27
N ASP A 135 -10.06 37.52 -17.15
CA ASP A 135 -9.92 38.60 -16.19
C ASP A 135 -10.33 38.10 -14.78
N GLU A 136 -9.38 38.08 -13.84
CA GLU A 136 -9.66 37.74 -12.43
C GLU A 136 -10.17 38.99 -11.67
N GLU A 137 -11.46 38.98 -11.30
CA GLU A 137 -12.04 39.91 -10.32
C GLU A 137 -11.89 39.31 -8.91
N GLU A 138 -11.19 40.03 -8.02
CA GLU A 138 -11.01 39.70 -6.60
C GLU A 138 -12.27 40.07 -5.80
N GLU A 139 -12.87 39.11 -5.09
CA GLU A 139 -13.89 39.34 -4.06
C GLU A 139 -13.34 39.00 -2.67
N ASP A 140 -13.22 40.05 -1.84
CA ASP A 140 -12.98 40.03 -0.40
C ASP A 140 -14.31 39.84 0.35
N GLU A 141 -14.42 38.86 1.26
CA GLU A 141 -15.49 38.83 2.27
C GLU A 141 -14.98 38.34 3.65
N ASP A 142 -14.79 39.33 4.52
CA ASP A 142 -15.28 39.55 5.89
C ASP A 142 -15.17 38.49 7.03
N GLU A 143 -14.64 39.03 8.14
CA GLU A 143 -14.52 38.48 9.48
C GLU A 143 -15.86 38.54 10.25
N ASP A 144 -16.25 37.45 10.90
CA ASP A 144 -17.31 37.47 11.93
C ASP A 144 -16.74 37.11 13.32
N GLU A 145 -16.87 38.08 14.23
CA GLU A 145 -16.75 37.97 15.68
C GLU A 145 -17.99 37.27 16.26
N ASP A 146 -17.84 36.42 17.27
CA ASP A 146 -18.94 36.20 18.21
C ASP A 146 -18.47 35.94 19.66
N GLU A 147 -19.14 36.65 20.56
CA GLU A 147 -18.92 36.77 22.00
C GLU A 147 -19.72 35.74 22.81
N GLY A 148 -19.24 35.44 24.02
CA GLY A 148 -20.01 34.80 25.10
C GLY A 148 -19.22 33.68 25.76
N GLY A 149 -19.06 33.56 27.08
CA GLY A 149 -19.75 34.18 28.22
C GLY A 149 -19.63 33.16 29.37
N GLU A 150 -18.92 33.57 30.42
CA GLU A 150 -18.95 33.12 31.84
C GLU A 150 -19.06 31.61 32.18
N ASP A 151 -18.00 31.07 32.82
CA ASP A 151 -18.08 30.26 34.05
C ASP A 151 -16.64 29.91 34.51
N GLU A 152 -15.96 30.90 35.09
CA GLU A 152 -14.58 30.82 35.59
C GLU A 152 -14.56 30.47 37.08
N GLU A 153 -14.04 29.29 37.43
CA GLU A 153 -13.09 29.13 38.56
C GLU A 153 -12.70 27.66 38.82
N GLN A 154 -13.49 26.66 38.41
CA GLN A 154 -13.08 25.24 38.52
C GLN A 154 -12.53 24.65 37.22
N ASN A 155 -12.77 25.31 36.08
CA ASN A 155 -12.27 24.91 34.77
C ASN A 155 -10.79 25.33 34.56
N GLU A 156 -10.27 26.29 35.32
CA GLU A 156 -8.90 26.82 35.12
C GLU A 156 -7.79 25.81 35.41
N LYS A 157 -7.92 24.93 36.41
CA LYS A 157 -6.85 23.96 36.74
C LYS A 157 -6.81 22.77 35.77
N ILE A 158 -7.98 22.33 35.28
CA ILE A 158 -8.09 21.29 34.26
C ILE A 158 -7.74 21.86 32.88
N ASN A 159 -8.16 23.08 32.55
CA ASN A 159 -7.78 23.73 31.30
C ASN A 159 -6.32 24.18 31.29
N ALA A 160 -5.72 24.61 32.41
CA ALA A 160 -4.29 24.96 32.43
C ALA A 160 -3.39 23.72 32.25
N SER A 161 -3.76 22.59 32.84
CA SER A 161 -3.04 21.32 32.65
C SER A 161 -3.25 20.73 31.26
N LYS A 162 -4.48 20.81 30.71
CA LYS A 162 -4.79 20.41 29.33
C LYS A 162 -4.11 21.33 28.32
N LYS A 163 -4.19 22.65 28.47
CA LYS A 163 -3.55 23.66 27.60
C LYS A 163 -2.02 23.63 27.69
N LYS A 164 -1.44 23.21 28.82
CA LYS A 164 0.01 22.97 28.94
C LYS A 164 0.42 21.68 28.21
N ASN A 165 -0.32 20.59 28.39
CA ASN A 165 -0.08 19.34 27.67
C ASN A 165 -0.30 19.50 26.15
N ASP A 166 -1.31 20.27 25.73
CA ASP A 166 -1.60 20.54 24.32
C ASP A 166 -0.53 21.45 23.71
N LYS A 167 -0.01 22.44 24.45
CA LYS A 167 1.12 23.28 23.99
C LYS A 167 2.43 22.49 23.87
N GLU A 168 2.71 21.60 24.81
CA GLU A 168 3.91 20.76 24.80
C GLU A 168 3.82 19.70 23.68
N ALA A 169 2.66 19.05 23.52
CA ALA A 169 2.40 18.14 22.40
C ALA A 169 2.46 18.86 21.04
N ASN A 170 1.94 20.09 20.94
CA ASN A 170 2.02 20.87 19.71
C ASN A 170 3.46 21.33 19.41
N ALA A 171 4.25 21.65 20.45
CA ALA A 171 5.67 21.95 20.29
C ALA A 171 6.47 20.72 19.80
N ASP A 172 6.19 19.54 20.34
CA ASP A 172 6.81 18.27 19.90
C ASP A 172 6.41 17.91 18.47
N VAL A 173 5.13 18.08 18.09
CA VAL A 173 4.66 17.89 16.72
C VAL A 173 5.35 18.88 15.78
N MET A 174 5.43 20.17 16.13
CA MET A 174 6.16 21.16 15.33
C MET A 174 7.66 20.83 15.24
N ALA A 175 8.28 20.33 16.30
CA ALA A 175 9.68 19.90 16.29
C ALA A 175 9.88 18.69 15.38
N MET A 176 8.98 17.70 15.40
CA MET A 176 9.02 16.57 14.47
C MET A 176 8.84 17.02 13.02
N HIS A 177 7.90 17.93 12.74
CA HIS A 177 7.67 18.46 11.40
C HIS A 177 8.92 19.12 10.80
N LYS A 178 9.78 19.73 11.63
CA LYS A 178 11.07 20.31 11.18
C LYS A 178 12.11 19.27 10.75
N ILE A 179 11.97 18.01 11.18
CA ILE A 179 12.90 16.92 10.88
C ILE A 179 12.43 16.08 9.69
N VAL A 180 11.13 16.16 9.34
CA VAL A 180 10.56 15.38 8.22
C VAL A 180 11.26 15.74 6.91
N GLY A 181 11.80 14.72 6.23
CA GLY A 181 12.47 14.86 4.94
C GLY A 181 13.96 15.20 5.03
N GLU A 182 14.49 15.40 6.23
CA GLU A 182 15.93 15.58 6.46
C GLU A 182 16.68 14.24 6.42
N LEU A 183 17.98 14.32 6.14
CA LEU A 183 18.85 13.14 6.13
C LEU A 183 18.99 12.58 7.54
N SER A 184 18.84 11.26 7.69
CA SER A 184 18.98 10.59 9.00
C SER A 184 20.34 10.80 9.65
N SER A 185 21.39 11.04 8.86
CA SER A 185 22.73 11.37 9.38
C SER A 185 22.78 12.70 10.15
N LEU A 186 21.81 13.61 9.92
CA LEU A 186 21.68 14.86 10.68
C LEU A 186 20.95 14.66 12.01
N HIS A 187 20.23 13.54 12.14
CA HIS A 187 19.41 13.22 13.31
C HIS A 187 19.60 11.73 13.71
N PRO A 188 20.83 11.32 14.10
CA PRO A 188 21.17 9.91 14.32
C PRO A 188 20.37 9.24 15.44
N ASP A 189 19.87 10.02 16.39
CA ASP A 189 19.04 9.53 17.51
C ASP A 189 17.55 9.42 17.15
N HIS A 190 17.15 9.87 15.95
CA HIS A 190 15.75 9.85 15.54
C HIS A 190 15.35 8.46 15.07
N ILE A 191 14.30 7.90 15.68
CA ILE A 191 13.83 6.54 15.38
C ILE A 191 13.01 6.45 14.09
N TRP A 192 12.37 7.55 13.67
CA TRP A 192 11.59 7.59 12.44
C TRP A 192 12.50 7.90 11.27
N VAL A 193 12.98 6.83 10.64
CA VAL A 193 13.78 6.92 9.42
C VAL A 193 13.24 5.91 8.41
N ALA A 194 13.21 6.33 7.15
CA ALA A 194 12.89 5.49 6.01
C ALA A 194 14.03 5.61 5.00
N SER A 195 14.29 4.54 4.27
CA SER A 195 15.13 4.62 3.09
C SER A 195 14.42 5.44 2.02
N MET A 196 15.18 6.21 1.23
CA MET A 196 14.61 6.98 0.13
C MET A 196 13.81 6.10 -0.83
N ARG A 197 14.32 4.90 -1.13
CA ARG A 197 13.62 3.96 -2.01
C ARG A 197 12.34 3.41 -1.40
N GLY A 198 12.31 3.10 -0.10
CA GLY A 198 11.08 2.69 0.56
C GLY A 198 10.02 3.80 0.56
N TYR A 199 10.43 5.04 0.80
CA TYR A 199 9.55 6.20 0.70
C TYR A 199 9.03 6.43 -0.73
N GLU A 200 9.89 6.33 -1.75
CA GLU A 200 9.49 6.38 -3.16
C GLU A 200 8.48 5.28 -3.51
N ARG A 201 8.69 4.05 -3.00
CA ARG A 201 7.75 2.93 -3.17
C ARG A 201 6.39 3.22 -2.53
N GLN A 202 6.37 3.75 -1.31
CA GLN A 202 5.13 4.16 -0.66
C GLN A 202 4.39 5.20 -1.50
N ARG A 203 5.07 6.25 -1.93
CA ARG A 203 4.48 7.31 -2.75
C ARG A 203 3.92 6.76 -4.05
N TRP A 204 4.65 5.88 -4.74
CA TRP A 204 4.17 5.22 -5.95
C TRP A 204 2.83 4.53 -5.72
N TRP A 205 2.77 3.64 -4.73
CA TRP A 205 1.55 2.89 -4.47
C TRP A 205 0.40 3.76 -3.96
N LEU A 206 0.72 4.85 -3.27
CA LEU A 206 -0.28 5.83 -2.85
C LEU A 206 -0.92 6.53 -4.07
N MET A 207 -0.13 6.90 -5.07
CA MET A 207 -0.70 7.44 -6.33
C MET A 207 -1.55 6.42 -7.06
N GLU A 208 -1.15 5.15 -7.06
CA GLU A 208 -1.95 4.08 -7.65
C GLU A 208 -3.31 3.93 -6.96
N ILE A 209 -3.42 4.17 -5.65
CA ILE A 209 -4.71 4.22 -4.94
C ILE A 209 -5.53 5.40 -5.43
N PHE A 210 -4.94 6.60 -5.47
CA PHE A 210 -5.68 7.80 -5.87
C PHE A 210 -6.17 7.77 -7.32
N LYS A 211 -5.50 7.03 -8.23
CA LYS A 211 -6.00 6.78 -9.60
C LYS A 211 -7.34 6.06 -9.64
N ARG A 212 -7.77 5.50 -8.51
CA ARG A 212 -8.94 4.65 -8.33
C ARG A 212 -9.90 5.23 -7.30
N ASP A 213 -9.61 6.42 -6.77
CA ASP A 213 -10.46 7.12 -5.80
C ASP A 213 -11.50 7.96 -6.56
N GLN A 214 -12.76 7.56 -6.54
CA GLN A 214 -13.86 8.21 -7.25
C GLN A 214 -14.10 9.66 -6.77
N ASP A 215 -13.82 9.96 -5.50
CA ASP A 215 -13.97 11.31 -4.95
C ASP A 215 -12.96 12.27 -5.58
N ASP A 216 -11.73 11.79 -5.77
CA ASP A 216 -10.63 12.50 -6.42
C ASP A 216 -10.95 12.83 -7.90
N PHE A 217 -11.90 12.13 -8.52
CA PHE A 217 -12.42 12.39 -9.86
C PHE A 217 -13.83 13.03 -9.87
N SER A 218 -14.40 13.40 -8.71
CA SER A 218 -15.78 13.93 -8.60
C SER A 218 -16.83 13.01 -9.25
N MET A 219 -16.67 11.71 -9.05
CA MET A 219 -17.50 10.66 -9.62
C MET A 219 -18.13 9.80 -8.53
N HIS A 220 -19.26 9.16 -8.86
CA HIS A 220 -19.81 8.05 -8.09
C HIS A 220 -20.08 6.87 -9.03
N ILE A 221 -19.34 5.79 -8.84
CA ILE A 221 -19.47 4.57 -9.64
C ILE A 221 -20.35 3.57 -8.90
N TYR A 222 -19.97 3.23 -7.67
CA TYR A 222 -20.76 2.52 -6.65
C TYR A 222 -20.03 2.58 -5.31
N ASN A 223 -20.69 2.12 -4.23
CA ASN A 223 -20.29 2.43 -2.85
C ASN A 223 -18.93 1.87 -2.42
N ASP A 224 -18.48 0.72 -2.92
CA ASP A 224 -17.21 0.08 -2.54
C ASP A 224 -16.17 0.10 -3.67
N PHE A 225 -16.35 1.00 -4.64
CA PHE A 225 -15.44 1.13 -5.79
C PHE A 225 -14.00 1.43 -5.35
N ASN A 226 -13.83 2.40 -4.46
CA ASN A 226 -12.51 2.81 -3.96
C ASN A 226 -11.84 1.66 -3.19
N TYR A 227 -12.63 0.89 -2.46
CA TYR A 227 -12.16 -0.28 -1.73
C TYR A 227 -11.60 -1.36 -2.67
N TYR A 228 -12.37 -1.76 -3.70
CA TYR A 228 -11.87 -2.73 -4.67
C TYR A 228 -10.68 -2.19 -5.48
N GLY A 229 -10.67 -0.89 -5.76
CA GLY A 229 -9.50 -0.22 -6.33
C GLY A 229 -8.26 -0.36 -5.44
N THR A 230 -8.41 -0.15 -4.13
CA THR A 230 -7.34 -0.34 -3.16
C THR A 230 -6.86 -1.79 -3.11
N ILE A 231 -7.77 -2.77 -3.11
CA ILE A 231 -7.39 -4.19 -3.20
C ILE A 231 -6.57 -4.47 -4.46
N GLU A 232 -7.01 -3.97 -5.62
CA GLU A 232 -6.29 -4.16 -6.88
C GLU A 232 -4.85 -3.62 -6.79
N VAL A 233 -4.64 -2.48 -6.13
CA VAL A 233 -3.31 -1.91 -5.89
C VAL A 233 -2.47 -2.80 -4.99
N LEU A 234 -3.03 -3.34 -3.91
CA LEU A 234 -2.34 -4.27 -3.02
C LEU A 234 -1.95 -5.55 -3.76
N GLU A 235 -2.80 -6.06 -4.64
CA GLU A 235 -2.49 -7.19 -5.49
C GLU A 235 -1.38 -6.89 -6.50
N ASN A 236 -1.41 -5.71 -7.12
CA ASN A 236 -0.35 -5.24 -8.01
C ASN A 236 1.00 -5.13 -7.26
N LEU A 237 0.98 -4.68 -6.01
CA LEU A 237 2.16 -4.67 -5.13
C LEU A 237 2.69 -6.08 -4.90
N PHE A 238 1.83 -7.05 -4.63
CA PHE A 238 2.24 -8.46 -4.50
C PHE A 238 2.79 -9.05 -5.81
N VAL A 239 2.22 -8.69 -6.96
CA VAL A 239 2.80 -9.03 -8.27
C VAL A 239 4.20 -8.44 -8.41
N ASN A 240 4.39 -7.17 -8.05
CA ASN A 240 5.70 -6.53 -8.09
C ASN A 240 6.70 -7.24 -7.17
N PHE A 241 6.32 -7.48 -5.92
CA PHE A 241 7.17 -8.18 -4.96
C PHE A 241 7.54 -9.59 -5.45
N GLU A 242 6.59 -10.33 -6.05
CA GLU A 242 6.87 -11.64 -6.65
C GLU A 242 7.91 -11.54 -7.77
N LYS A 243 7.82 -10.52 -8.63
CA LYS A 243 8.82 -10.26 -9.68
C LYS A 243 10.19 -10.02 -9.07
N VAL A 244 10.30 -9.15 -8.05
CA VAL A 244 11.56 -8.88 -7.35
C VAL A 244 12.14 -10.15 -6.73
N LEU A 245 11.33 -10.88 -5.98
CA LEU A 245 11.74 -12.11 -5.29
C LEU A 245 12.21 -13.21 -6.25
N LYS A 246 11.65 -13.29 -7.45
CA LYS A 246 12.03 -14.28 -8.48
C LYS A 246 13.26 -13.89 -9.30
N ARG A 247 13.72 -12.64 -9.24
CA ARG A 247 14.95 -12.23 -9.95
C ARG A 247 16.14 -13.03 -9.42
N LYS A 248 16.98 -13.56 -10.31
CA LYS A 248 18.15 -14.39 -9.92
C LYS A 248 19.18 -13.63 -9.09
N SER A 249 19.23 -12.31 -9.26
CA SER A 249 20.25 -11.43 -8.70
C SER A 249 19.67 -10.35 -7.77
N HIS A 250 18.49 -10.59 -7.19
CA HIS A 250 17.95 -9.62 -6.23
C HIS A 250 18.80 -9.58 -4.96
N THR A 251 18.89 -8.41 -4.35
CA THR A 251 19.51 -8.22 -3.04
C THR A 251 18.47 -8.26 -1.93
N SER A 252 18.88 -8.57 -0.70
CA SER A 252 17.98 -8.50 0.46
C SER A 252 17.50 -7.07 0.73
N LEU A 253 18.27 -6.05 0.34
CA LEU A 253 17.88 -4.64 0.44
C LEU A 253 16.77 -4.27 -0.54
N GLU A 254 16.76 -4.81 -1.76
CA GLU A 254 15.65 -4.60 -2.70
C GLU A 254 14.34 -5.16 -2.14
N LEU A 255 14.36 -6.35 -1.53
CA LEU A 255 13.19 -6.91 -0.87
C LEU A 255 12.74 -6.10 0.35
N TRP A 256 13.71 -5.58 1.13
CA TRP A 256 13.41 -4.69 2.25
C TRP A 256 12.72 -3.41 1.79
N GLN A 257 13.19 -2.78 0.71
CA GLN A 257 12.62 -1.55 0.16
C GLN A 257 11.16 -1.73 -0.28
N GLU A 258 10.81 -2.88 -0.87
CA GLU A 258 9.43 -3.21 -1.21
C GLU A 258 8.55 -3.37 0.06
N LEU A 259 9.05 -4.06 1.09
CA LEU A 259 8.34 -4.22 2.37
C LEU A 259 8.18 -2.92 3.14
N GLU A 260 9.24 -2.11 3.16
CA GLU A 260 9.27 -0.81 3.80
C GLU A 260 8.24 0.14 3.18
N GLY A 261 8.24 0.27 1.85
CA GLY A 261 7.25 1.09 1.15
C GLY A 261 5.82 0.60 1.40
N PHE A 262 5.63 -0.71 1.48
CA PHE A 262 4.34 -1.29 1.80
C PHE A 262 3.90 -1.01 3.25
N ALA A 263 4.79 -1.13 4.23
CA ALA A 263 4.50 -0.82 5.63
C ALA A 263 4.09 0.64 5.82
N LEU A 264 4.78 1.56 5.13
CA LEU A 264 4.43 2.98 5.13
C LEU A 264 3.08 3.22 4.44
N LEU A 265 2.79 2.51 3.34
CA LEU A 265 1.50 2.62 2.64
C LEU A 265 0.34 2.21 3.55
N LEU A 266 0.44 1.07 4.24
CA LEU A 266 -0.58 0.59 5.18
C LEU A 266 -0.84 1.58 6.33
N ASN A 267 0.15 2.40 6.68
CA ASN A 267 0.05 3.38 7.76
C ASN A 267 -0.21 4.81 7.25
N SER A 268 -0.54 4.98 5.95
CA SER A 268 -0.80 6.30 5.33
C SER A 268 -2.23 6.83 5.55
N ARG A 269 -3.11 6.06 6.21
CA ARG A 269 -4.57 6.30 6.29
C ARG A 269 -5.32 6.23 4.95
N CYS A 270 -4.66 5.81 3.87
CA CYS A 270 -5.31 5.57 2.59
C CYS A 270 -5.60 4.08 2.33
N VAL A 271 -5.23 3.21 3.28
CA VAL A 271 -5.53 1.77 3.24
C VAL A 271 -6.18 1.37 4.56
N GLU A 272 -7.50 1.39 4.58
CA GLU A 272 -8.32 0.95 5.71
C GLU A 272 -8.99 -0.36 5.33
N ILE A 273 -8.46 -1.48 5.85
CA ILE A 273 -9.06 -2.80 5.66
C ILE A 273 -10.00 -2.99 6.86
N GLU A 274 -11.29 -2.70 6.66
CA GLU A 274 -12.33 -2.89 7.67
C GLU A 274 -13.30 -3.99 7.22
N CYS A 275 -13.83 -4.75 8.20
CA CYS A 275 -14.84 -5.78 7.96
C CYS A 275 -16.22 -5.23 8.37
N GLU A 276 -17.27 -5.62 7.63
CA GLU A 276 -18.68 -5.27 7.90
C GLU A 276 -19.11 -5.53 9.33
N TYR A 277 -18.60 -6.61 9.91
CA TYR A 277 -18.97 -7.05 11.26
C TYR A 277 -18.62 -6.04 12.37
N SER A 278 -17.70 -5.10 12.12
CA SER A 278 -17.29 -4.09 13.10
C SER A 278 -18.30 -2.95 13.30
N VAL A 279 -19.17 -2.72 12.30
CA VAL A 279 -20.12 -1.60 12.27
C VAL A 279 -21.27 -1.81 13.25
N TYR A 280 -21.64 -3.07 13.53
CA TYR A 280 -22.77 -3.37 14.42
C TYR A 280 -22.41 -3.45 15.90
N SER A 281 -21.13 -3.62 16.25
CA SER A 281 -20.69 -3.84 17.64
C SER A 281 -20.10 -2.61 18.32
N SER A 282 -19.68 -1.60 17.56
CA SER A 282 -19.11 -0.37 18.09
C SER A 282 -20.12 0.78 17.97
N GLY A 283 -20.79 1.10 19.09
CA GLY A 283 -21.60 2.32 19.20
C GLY A 283 -20.79 3.58 18.84
N PRO A 284 -21.45 4.74 18.64
CA PRO A 284 -20.83 5.94 18.07
C PRO A 284 -19.60 6.34 18.87
N ARG A 285 -18.41 6.15 18.28
CA ARG A 285 -17.17 6.60 18.89
C ARG A 285 -17.09 8.12 18.75
N SER A 286 -17.00 8.79 19.90
CA SER A 286 -16.85 10.23 20.05
C SER A 286 -15.75 10.78 19.15
N SER A 287 -16.18 11.63 18.23
CA SER A 287 -15.41 12.42 17.29
C SER A 287 -14.53 13.44 18.02
N ILE A 288 -13.22 13.26 17.95
CA ILE A 288 -12.27 14.36 18.09
C ILE A 288 -11.32 14.29 16.88
N LEU A 289 -11.56 15.19 15.93
CA LEU A 289 -10.65 15.65 14.87
C LEU A 289 -10.26 14.65 13.76
N THR A 290 -11.22 13.93 13.19
CA THR A 290 -11.08 13.37 11.83
C THR A 290 -12.08 14.06 10.92
N THR A 291 -11.61 15.05 10.18
CA THR A 291 -12.34 15.73 9.11
C THR A 291 -12.77 14.72 8.03
N ASN A 292 -14.09 14.59 7.83
CA ASN A 292 -14.78 14.22 6.58
C ASN A 292 -14.24 13.04 5.76
N ARG A 293 -14.24 11.83 6.31
CA ARG A 293 -14.29 10.60 5.49
C ARG A 293 -15.08 9.51 6.21
N TYR A 294 -16.38 9.71 6.34
CA TYR A 294 -17.32 8.69 6.84
C TYR A 294 -18.49 8.55 5.86
N VAL A 295 -18.20 8.04 4.67
CA VAL A 295 -19.03 6.95 4.15
C VAL A 295 -18.27 5.71 4.56
N HIS A 296 -18.79 4.94 5.53
CA HIS A 296 -18.22 3.67 5.93
C HIS A 296 -18.31 2.72 4.72
N GLU A 297 -17.31 2.76 3.83
CA GLU A 297 -17.18 1.81 2.74
C GLU A 297 -16.74 0.48 3.33
N VAL A 298 -17.73 -0.35 3.60
CA VAL A 298 -17.53 -1.70 4.04
C VAL A 298 -17.28 -2.57 2.82
N CYS A 299 -16.25 -3.40 2.86
CA CYS A 299 -16.05 -4.41 1.85
C CYS A 299 -16.94 -5.63 2.09
N ASP A 300 -17.78 -5.94 1.11
CA ASP A 300 -18.60 -7.17 1.10
C ASP A 300 -17.75 -8.45 0.91
N ASP A 301 -16.44 -8.33 0.65
CA ASP A 301 -15.48 -9.43 0.44
C ASP A 301 -14.45 -9.54 1.58
N SER A 302 -14.95 -9.80 2.79
CA SER A 302 -14.14 -9.95 4.00
C SER A 302 -13.14 -11.11 3.94
N ASP A 303 -13.43 -12.17 3.17
CA ASP A 303 -12.53 -13.30 2.96
C ASP A 303 -11.28 -12.88 2.18
N ARG A 304 -11.45 -12.09 1.09
CA ARG A 304 -10.33 -11.56 0.31
C ARG A 304 -9.44 -10.65 1.14
N CYS A 305 -10.03 -9.87 2.05
CA CYS A 305 -9.29 -9.03 3.00
C CYS A 305 -8.41 -9.85 3.95
N GLY A 306 -8.96 -10.92 4.54
CA GLY A 306 -8.19 -11.86 5.34
C GLY A 306 -7.06 -12.52 4.55
N GLN A 307 -7.29 -12.87 3.28
CA GLN A 307 -6.25 -13.42 2.41
C GLN A 307 -5.13 -12.42 2.09
N ILE A 308 -5.46 -11.13 1.90
CA ILE A 308 -4.47 -10.06 1.76
C ILE A 308 -3.60 -9.96 3.00
N LEU A 309 -4.20 -9.93 4.20
CA LEU A 309 -3.45 -9.92 5.48
C LEU A 309 -2.52 -11.15 5.62
N GLU A 310 -2.96 -12.31 5.15
CA GLU A 310 -2.12 -13.52 5.11
C GLU A 310 -0.93 -13.35 4.13
N LEU A 311 -1.15 -12.74 2.96
CA LEU A 311 -0.08 -12.44 2.00
C LEU A 311 0.92 -11.42 2.56
N VAL A 312 0.47 -10.40 3.29
CA VAL A 312 1.35 -9.46 4.02
C VAL A 312 2.28 -10.22 4.95
N GLY A 313 1.74 -11.19 5.70
CA GLY A 313 2.51 -12.05 6.59
C GLY A 313 3.59 -12.84 5.87
N PHE A 314 3.23 -13.54 4.79
CA PHE A 314 4.19 -14.31 4.02
C PHE A 314 5.25 -13.45 3.32
N MET A 315 4.88 -12.25 2.85
CA MET A 315 5.82 -11.27 2.30
C MET A 315 6.82 -10.82 3.37
N THR A 316 6.33 -10.44 4.55
CA THR A 316 7.16 -10.04 5.70
C THR A 316 8.15 -11.13 6.11
N LEU A 317 7.67 -12.37 6.27
CA LEU A 317 8.52 -13.50 6.65
C LEU A 317 9.57 -13.84 5.56
N ALA A 318 9.23 -13.73 4.28
CA ALA A 318 10.17 -13.94 3.20
C ALA A 318 11.30 -12.90 3.18
N VAL A 319 10.98 -11.65 3.51
CA VAL A 319 11.98 -10.56 3.62
C VAL A 319 12.87 -10.79 4.83
N ILE A 320 12.31 -11.14 6.00
CA ILE A 320 13.10 -11.48 7.20
C ILE A 320 14.03 -12.66 6.91
N ASP A 321 13.54 -13.74 6.26
CA ASP A 321 14.37 -14.88 5.86
C ASP A 321 15.54 -14.44 4.96
N SER A 322 15.31 -13.52 4.02
CA SER A 322 16.35 -12.98 3.14
C SER A 322 17.39 -12.15 3.90
N LEU A 323 16.95 -11.30 4.82
CA LEU A 323 17.84 -10.50 5.67
C LEU A 323 18.66 -11.38 6.63
N GLN A 324 18.07 -12.43 7.20
CA GLN A 324 18.78 -13.38 8.05
C GLN A 324 19.87 -14.12 7.27
N LYS A 325 19.57 -14.58 6.05
CA LYS A 325 20.54 -15.25 5.17
C LYS A 325 21.72 -14.36 4.78
N SER A 326 21.51 -13.06 4.66
CA SER A 326 22.55 -12.08 4.33
C SER A 326 23.24 -11.49 5.56
N GLY A 327 22.87 -11.90 6.79
CA GLY A 327 23.43 -11.36 8.02
C GLY A 327 22.99 -9.93 8.34
N LEU A 328 21.95 -9.43 7.65
CA LEU A 328 21.41 -8.07 7.81
C LEU A 328 20.25 -8.00 8.82
N PHE A 329 19.80 -9.12 9.37
CA PHE A 329 18.74 -9.15 10.38
C PHE A 329 19.33 -9.30 11.79
N SER A 330 19.83 -8.20 12.33
CA SER A 330 20.42 -8.13 13.67
C SER A 330 20.22 -6.74 14.28
N LYS A 331 20.45 -6.63 15.59
CA LYS A 331 20.46 -5.34 16.30
C LYS A 331 21.43 -4.33 15.70
N ASP A 332 22.60 -4.79 15.25
CA ASP A 332 23.68 -3.96 14.71
C ASP A 332 23.62 -3.88 13.17
N SER A 333 22.45 -4.09 12.60
CA SER A 333 22.25 -4.05 11.15
C SER A 333 22.54 -2.65 10.59
N GLN A 334 23.08 -2.61 9.38
CA GLN A 334 23.18 -1.39 8.58
C GLN A 334 21.81 -0.83 8.12
N ILE A 335 20.72 -1.56 8.36
CA ILE A 335 19.36 -1.12 8.06
C ILE A 335 18.76 -0.54 9.35
N PRO A 336 18.79 0.79 9.54
CA PRO A 336 18.50 1.41 10.84
C PRO A 336 17.04 1.27 11.27
N ASN A 337 16.13 0.99 10.34
CA ASN A 337 14.70 1.04 10.58
C ASN A 337 13.99 -0.32 10.65
N ILE A 338 14.72 -1.43 10.80
CA ILE A 338 14.09 -2.76 10.94
C ILE A 338 13.07 -2.76 12.08
N SER A 339 13.43 -2.18 13.23
CA SER A 339 12.58 -2.09 14.42
C SER A 339 11.23 -1.43 14.11
N ILE A 340 11.25 -0.24 13.50
CA ILE A 340 10.05 0.56 13.30
C ILE A 340 9.17 0.05 12.16
N ILE A 341 9.75 -0.45 11.07
CA ILE A 341 8.99 -1.03 9.95
C ILE A 341 8.24 -2.29 10.39
N LEU A 342 8.89 -3.18 11.15
CA LEU A 342 8.22 -4.36 11.69
C LEU A 342 7.16 -3.99 12.74
N ALA A 343 7.41 -2.98 13.57
CA ALA A 343 6.43 -2.46 14.51
C ALA A 343 5.17 -1.92 13.82
N LEU A 344 5.34 -1.18 12.71
CA LEU A 344 4.22 -0.66 11.90
C LEU A 344 3.37 -1.80 11.30
N LEU A 345 4.02 -2.85 10.78
CA LEU A 345 3.33 -4.01 10.21
C LEU A 345 2.56 -4.81 11.28
N VAL A 346 3.20 -5.06 12.43
CA VAL A 346 2.58 -5.78 13.56
C VAL A 346 1.39 -4.99 14.10
N LYS A 347 1.57 -3.68 14.34
CA LYS A 347 0.49 -2.79 14.80
C LYS A 347 -0.69 -2.80 13.85
N TYR A 348 -0.43 -2.63 12.55
CA TYR A 348 -1.48 -2.63 11.53
C TYR A 348 -2.29 -3.93 11.59
N ALA A 349 -1.61 -5.08 11.46
CA ALA A 349 -2.28 -6.37 11.46
C ALA A 349 -3.06 -6.67 12.75
N TRP A 350 -2.49 -6.34 13.92
CA TRP A 350 -3.14 -6.58 15.22
C TRP A 350 -4.40 -5.75 15.37
N ASN A 351 -4.33 -4.45 15.05
CA ASN A 351 -5.49 -3.56 15.13
C ASN A 351 -6.58 -3.97 14.15
N THR A 352 -6.21 -4.34 12.91
CA THR A 352 -7.17 -4.80 11.90
C THR A 352 -7.92 -6.06 12.37
N ALA A 353 -7.22 -7.02 12.99
CA ALA A 353 -7.87 -8.21 13.54
C ALA A 353 -8.78 -7.89 14.73
N ALA A 354 -8.37 -6.99 15.61
CA ALA A 354 -9.16 -6.58 16.77
C ALA A 354 -10.47 -5.88 16.38
N VAL A 355 -10.46 -5.07 15.31
CA VAL A 355 -11.66 -4.43 14.77
C VAL A 355 -12.60 -5.46 14.13
N SER A 356 -12.06 -6.56 13.59
CA SER A 356 -12.84 -7.64 12.96
C SER A 356 -13.49 -8.64 13.93
N ASP A 357 -13.56 -8.34 15.23
CA ASP A 357 -14.04 -9.28 16.27
C ASP A 357 -13.37 -10.67 16.18
N ASP A 358 -12.03 -10.66 16.04
CA ASP A 358 -11.19 -11.84 15.87
C ASP A 358 -11.45 -12.69 14.60
N TYR A 359 -12.29 -12.23 13.66
CA TYR A 359 -12.59 -12.95 12.41
C TYR A 359 -11.31 -13.27 11.60
N TRP A 360 -10.34 -12.35 11.58
CA TRP A 360 -9.06 -12.53 10.87
C TRP A 360 -7.88 -12.98 11.75
N LYS A 361 -8.14 -13.47 12.97
CA LYS A 361 -7.07 -13.88 13.92
C LYS A 361 -6.13 -14.94 13.35
N ASP A 362 -6.66 -15.87 12.56
CA ASP A 362 -5.87 -16.92 11.89
C ASP A 362 -5.08 -16.40 10.66
N ASN A 363 -5.49 -15.26 10.10
CA ASN A 363 -4.81 -14.59 8.98
C ASN A 363 -3.62 -13.76 9.45
N ILE A 364 -3.64 -13.26 10.68
CA ILE A 364 -2.58 -12.42 11.25
C ILE A 364 -1.58 -13.18 12.13
N GLY A 365 -1.71 -14.51 12.30
CA GLY A 365 -0.83 -15.31 13.17
C GLY A 365 0.68 -15.24 12.86
N TRP A 366 1.07 -14.64 11.74
CA TRP A 366 2.47 -14.34 11.42
C TRP A 366 3.10 -13.31 12.38
N VAL A 367 2.32 -12.46 13.05
CA VAL A 367 2.83 -11.45 13.99
C VAL A 367 3.67 -12.09 15.11
N PHE A 368 3.25 -13.23 15.63
CA PHE A 368 4.01 -14.00 16.63
C PHE A 368 5.37 -14.47 16.09
N SER A 369 5.41 -14.87 14.82
CA SER A 369 6.66 -15.30 14.17
C SER A 369 7.61 -14.13 13.95
N VAL A 370 7.09 -12.96 13.59
CA VAL A 370 7.88 -11.73 13.42
C VAL A 370 8.50 -11.31 14.76
N ILE A 371 7.70 -11.24 15.83
CA ILE A 371 8.19 -10.88 17.17
C ILE A 371 9.24 -11.87 17.65
N GLY A 372 8.97 -13.18 17.59
CA GLY A 372 9.94 -14.19 18.02
C GLY A 372 11.25 -14.14 17.21
N ARG A 373 11.19 -13.83 15.91
CA ARG A 373 12.39 -13.64 15.09
C ARG A 373 13.15 -12.38 15.47
N ALA A 374 12.47 -11.28 15.73
CA ALA A 374 13.09 -10.03 16.20
C ALA A 374 13.78 -10.22 17.56
N GLU A 375 13.12 -10.86 18.52
CA GLU A 375 13.68 -11.17 19.84
C GLU A 375 14.93 -12.06 19.73
N ASN A 376 14.88 -13.12 18.92
CA ASN A 376 16.04 -13.99 18.67
C ASN A 376 17.22 -13.25 18.01
N ALA A 377 16.96 -12.17 17.29
CA ALA A 377 17.97 -11.31 16.66
C ALA A 377 18.40 -10.12 17.55
N ASN A 378 17.92 -10.06 18.80
CA ASN A 378 18.10 -8.96 19.75
C ASN A 378 17.59 -7.60 19.22
N ILE A 379 16.58 -7.61 18.35
CA ILE A 379 15.92 -6.43 17.82
C ILE A 379 14.73 -6.09 18.71
N SER A 380 14.80 -4.97 19.41
CA SER A 380 13.65 -4.42 20.15
C SER A 380 12.73 -3.69 19.18
N LEU A 381 11.48 -4.13 19.05
CA LEU A 381 10.47 -3.45 18.22
C LEU A 381 9.96 -2.21 18.95
N SER A 382 10.07 -1.05 18.30
CA SER A 382 9.71 0.26 18.85
C SER A 382 9.19 1.17 17.74
N GLY A 383 8.55 2.29 18.09
CA GLY A 383 8.09 3.27 17.09
C GLY A 383 6.70 3.84 17.40
N PRO A 384 5.65 3.41 16.69
CA PRO A 384 4.34 4.06 16.75
C PRO A 384 3.74 4.07 18.16
N ILE A 385 2.99 5.12 18.46
CA ILE A 385 2.23 5.25 19.71
C ILE A 385 1.41 3.97 19.94
N LYS A 386 1.41 3.50 21.20
CA LYS A 386 0.78 2.26 21.73
C LYS A 386 1.44 0.94 21.31
N ILE A 387 2.57 0.94 20.60
CA ILE A 387 3.21 -0.32 20.21
C ILE A 387 3.60 -1.18 21.41
N ALA A 388 4.07 -0.59 22.51
CA ALA A 388 4.46 -1.34 23.71
C ALA A 388 3.28 -2.17 24.27
N ASN A 389 2.11 -1.54 24.43
CA ASN A 389 0.89 -2.19 24.90
C ASN A 389 0.46 -3.31 23.94
N ILE A 390 0.50 -3.06 22.63
CA ILE A 390 0.18 -4.08 21.62
C ILE A 390 1.13 -5.28 21.72
N LEU A 391 2.42 -5.05 21.91
CA LEU A 391 3.40 -6.13 22.06
C LEU A 391 3.16 -6.95 23.34
N GLU A 392 2.74 -6.31 24.43
CA GLU A 392 2.33 -7.00 25.66
C GLU A 392 1.08 -7.86 25.42
N GLU A 393 0.03 -7.32 24.80
CA GLU A 393 -1.18 -8.07 24.45
C GLU A 393 -0.89 -9.29 23.57
N ILE A 394 0.01 -9.12 22.58
CA ILE A 394 0.44 -10.23 21.72
C ILE A 394 1.17 -11.28 22.55
N LYS A 395 2.06 -10.88 23.47
CA LYS A 395 2.78 -11.82 24.34
C LYS A 395 1.84 -12.60 25.25
N ASP A 396 0.82 -11.95 25.80
CA ASP A 396 -0.19 -12.58 26.64
C ASP A 396 -1.08 -13.54 25.84
N THR A 397 -1.30 -13.24 24.55
CA THR A 397 -2.07 -14.10 23.63
C THR A 397 -1.25 -15.27 23.09
N ALA A 398 0.08 -15.15 23.01
CA ALA A 398 0.96 -16.16 22.38
C ALA A 398 0.79 -17.59 22.92
N PRO A 399 0.57 -17.84 24.24
CA PRO A 399 0.32 -19.18 24.78
C PRO A 399 -0.95 -19.85 24.23
N THR A 400 -1.93 -19.06 23.79
CA THR A 400 -3.19 -19.58 23.22
C THR A 400 -3.03 -20.10 21.79
N GLN A 401 -1.91 -19.82 21.13
CA GLN A 401 -1.68 -20.22 19.74
C GLN A 401 -1.52 -21.73 19.59
N THR A 402 -2.41 -22.33 18.79
CA THR A 402 -2.33 -23.75 18.47
C THR A 402 -1.04 -24.07 17.69
N SER A 403 -0.54 -25.30 17.85
CA SER A 403 0.60 -25.77 17.06
C SER A 403 0.31 -25.75 15.56
N ALA A 404 -0.95 -25.93 15.15
CA ALA A 404 -1.36 -25.83 13.75
C ALA A 404 -1.19 -24.39 13.21
N SER A 405 -1.69 -23.39 13.94
CA SER A 405 -1.53 -21.96 13.61
C SER A 405 -0.05 -21.60 13.48
N ARG A 406 0.77 -21.96 14.47
CA ARG A 406 2.23 -21.70 14.43
C ARG A 406 2.91 -22.38 13.24
N ASN A 407 2.51 -23.60 12.90
CA ASN A 407 3.10 -24.35 11.79
C ASN A 407 2.67 -23.85 10.39
N LYS A 408 1.58 -23.07 10.28
CA LYS A 408 1.14 -22.46 9.00
C LYS A 408 2.24 -21.58 8.42
N TRP A 409 2.89 -20.79 9.28
CA TRP A 409 3.84 -19.75 8.92
C TRP A 409 5.26 -20.25 8.69
N THR A 410 5.57 -21.48 9.09
CA THR A 410 6.89 -22.10 8.86
C THR A 410 6.95 -22.96 7.61
N LYS A 411 5.80 -23.41 7.09
CA LYS A 411 5.72 -24.37 5.95
C LYS A 411 5.37 -23.71 4.61
N GLY A 412 4.82 -22.50 4.63
CA GLY A 412 4.40 -21.78 3.43
C GLY A 412 5.50 -20.86 2.88
N THR A 413 5.46 -20.60 1.57
CA THR A 413 6.24 -19.52 0.95
C THR A 413 5.28 -18.52 0.34
N PHE A 414 5.70 -17.25 0.27
CA PHE A 414 4.94 -16.18 -0.38
C PHE A 414 4.50 -16.59 -1.79
N VAL A 415 5.43 -17.05 -2.65
CA VAL A 415 5.12 -17.46 -4.03
C VAL A 415 4.06 -18.55 -4.10
N LYS A 416 4.09 -19.54 -3.21
CA LYS A 416 3.10 -20.62 -3.19
C LYS A 416 1.73 -20.08 -2.79
N LYS A 417 1.68 -19.23 -1.77
CA LYS A 417 0.44 -18.64 -1.24
C LYS A 417 -0.19 -17.64 -2.21
N PHE A 418 0.64 -16.80 -2.82
CA PHE A 418 0.19 -15.87 -3.85
C PHE A 418 -0.26 -16.57 -5.13
N ARG A 419 0.22 -17.79 -5.42
CA ARG A 419 -0.34 -18.62 -6.50
C ARG A 419 -1.72 -19.17 -6.16
N SER A 420 -1.96 -19.57 -4.92
CA SER A 420 -3.27 -20.07 -4.49
C SER A 420 -4.33 -18.99 -4.29
N TYR A 421 -3.93 -17.72 -4.18
CA TYR A 421 -4.84 -16.59 -4.01
C TYR A 421 -5.77 -16.34 -5.21
N GLY A 422 -5.36 -16.71 -6.43
CA GLY A 422 -6.20 -16.60 -7.62
C GLY A 422 -6.09 -15.26 -8.34
N SER A 423 -6.53 -14.16 -7.72
CA SER A 423 -6.45 -12.82 -8.33
C SER A 423 -5.00 -12.31 -8.45
N ARG A 424 -4.74 -11.45 -9.43
CA ARG A 424 -3.38 -11.00 -9.79
C ARG A 424 -3.28 -9.49 -10.05
N GLY A 425 -4.14 -8.70 -9.41
CA GLY A 425 -4.22 -7.27 -9.65
C GLY A 425 -4.69 -6.98 -11.08
N GLY A 426 -4.46 -5.77 -11.54
CA GLY A 426 -4.96 -5.27 -12.81
C GLY A 426 -5.05 -3.75 -12.84
N ASP A 427 -5.86 -3.26 -13.76
CA ASP A 427 -6.23 -1.86 -13.94
C ASP A 427 -7.73 -1.65 -14.16
N GLN A 428 -8.55 -2.61 -13.70
CA GLN A 428 -9.99 -2.58 -13.86
C GLN A 428 -10.63 -1.39 -13.14
N PHE A 429 -10.03 -0.97 -12.02
CA PHE A 429 -10.54 0.12 -11.19
C PHE A 429 -9.81 1.45 -11.45
N GLU A 430 -8.87 1.48 -12.40
CA GLU A 430 -8.09 2.68 -12.73
C GLU A 430 -8.95 3.69 -13.50
N ILE A 431 -9.53 4.66 -12.79
CA ILE A 431 -10.40 5.70 -13.36
C ILE A 431 -9.66 6.53 -14.40
N ALA A 432 -8.36 6.77 -14.19
CA ALA A 432 -7.49 7.46 -15.15
C ALA A 432 -7.46 6.79 -16.55
N LYS A 433 -7.69 5.47 -16.62
CA LYS A 433 -7.77 4.71 -17.89
C LYS A 433 -9.19 4.53 -18.42
N MET A 434 -10.19 4.91 -17.63
CA MET A 434 -11.60 4.79 -18.03
C MET A 434 -11.89 5.74 -19.22
N PRO A 435 -12.56 5.30 -20.29
CA PRO A 435 -12.94 6.17 -21.40
C PRO A 435 -13.77 7.39 -20.94
N ALA A 436 -13.59 8.55 -21.58
CA ALA A 436 -14.26 9.80 -21.18
C ALA A 436 -15.79 9.68 -21.14
N ASN A 437 -16.39 9.00 -22.13
CA ASN A 437 -17.83 8.74 -22.20
C ASN A 437 -18.34 7.79 -21.11
N GLN A 438 -17.46 6.97 -20.52
CA GLN A 438 -17.79 6.14 -19.38
C GLN A 438 -17.70 6.96 -18.09
N ARG A 439 -16.68 7.83 -17.95
CA ARG A 439 -16.56 8.72 -16.79
C ARG A 439 -17.74 9.67 -16.66
N GLU A 440 -18.17 10.28 -17.77
CA GLU A 440 -19.31 11.21 -17.81
C GLU A 440 -20.60 10.61 -17.24
N LYS A 441 -20.81 9.28 -17.37
CA LYS A 441 -21.98 8.59 -16.82
C LYS A 441 -22.01 8.55 -15.29
N HIS A 442 -20.84 8.66 -14.67
CA HIS A 442 -20.64 8.60 -13.23
C HIS A 442 -20.29 9.96 -12.64
N SER A 443 -20.08 11.00 -13.46
CA SER A 443 -19.76 12.35 -13.02
C SER A 443 -20.93 12.95 -12.25
N LEU A 444 -20.64 13.52 -11.09
CA LEU A 444 -21.64 14.19 -10.24
C LEU A 444 -22.12 15.54 -10.82
N GLY A 445 -21.50 16.01 -11.91
CA GLY A 445 -21.76 17.30 -12.57
C GLY A 445 -22.17 17.21 -14.05
N GLY A 446 -22.85 16.15 -14.49
CA GLY A 446 -23.31 16.02 -15.87
C GLY A 446 -24.28 17.14 -16.30
N ARG A 447 -23.81 18.02 -17.19
CA ARG A 447 -24.52 19.02 -18.03
C ARG A 447 -26.06 18.93 -17.97
N GLY A 448 -26.69 19.73 -17.11
CA GLY A 448 -28.16 19.82 -17.12
C GLY A 448 -28.86 20.56 -15.98
N SER A 449 -28.16 20.96 -14.90
CA SER A 449 -28.76 21.81 -13.87
C SER A 449 -27.93 23.08 -13.73
N GLY A 450 -28.42 24.17 -14.33
CA GLY A 450 -28.08 25.49 -13.86
C GLY A 450 -28.47 25.59 -12.40
N LEU A 451 -27.48 25.53 -11.52
CA LEU A 451 -27.58 25.97 -10.15
C LEU A 451 -26.77 27.25 -10.10
N MET A 452 -27.53 28.35 -10.08
CA MET A 452 -27.08 29.62 -9.54
C MET A 452 -26.47 29.33 -8.17
N PHE A 453 -25.22 29.75 -7.99
CA PHE A 453 -24.82 30.27 -6.69
C PHE A 453 -25.38 31.69 -6.57
#